data_AF-A0AA88ZQS7-F1
#
_entry.id   AF-A0AA88ZQS7-F1
#
_cell.length_a   1.000
_cell.length_b   1.000
_cell.length_c   1.000
_cell.angle_alpha   90.00
_cell.angle_beta   90.00
_cell.angle_gamma   90.00
#
_symmetry.space_group_name_H-M   'P 1'
#
loop_
_entity.id
_entity.type
_entity.pdbx_description
1 polymer ?
#
loop_
_entity_poly.entity_id
_entity_poly.type
_entity_poly.pdbx_seq_one_letter_code
_entity_poly.pdbx_strand_id
1 'polypeptide(L)'
;MKDTRLLKYKDLKVEVLESHSVGAKATVSLNEVIFKEGLISKIDFEKHIFEDGSGGLFINLYMGNLLIATVVTNDDYVIEKEDCKYPSYWIRKAEEYDY
;
A
#
# COMPACT_ATOMS: atom_id res chain seq x y z
N MET A 1 1.52 8.58 42.00
CA MET A 1 1.72 9.04 40.60
C MET A 1 0.80 8.21 39.71
N LYS A 2 0.03 8.83 38.81
CA LYS A 2 -0.69 8.08 37.77
C LYS A 2 0.33 7.76 36.67
N ASP A 3 0.50 6.48 36.34
CA ASP A 3 1.39 6.06 35.27
C ASP A 3 1.00 6.74 33.96
N THR A 4 1.89 7.57 33.42
CA THR A 4 1.73 8.17 32.09
C THR A 4 1.93 7.06 31.06
N ARG A 5 0.84 6.48 30.57
CA ARG A 5 0.89 5.52 29.47
C ARG A 5 1.22 6.28 28.19
N LEU A 6 2.45 6.11 27.69
CA LEU A 6 2.96 6.77 26.48
C LEU A 6 2.43 6.13 25.18
N LEU A 7 1.99 4.87 25.26
CA LEU A 7 1.44 4.13 24.13
C LEU A 7 0.09 3.54 24.55
N LYS A 8 -0.97 3.91 23.82
CA LYS A 8 -2.28 3.26 23.92
C LYS A 8 -2.49 2.50 22.63
N TYR A 9 -2.46 1.17 22.69
CA TYR A 9 -2.96 0.34 21.60
C TYR A 9 -4.43 0.70 21.37
N LYS A 10 -4.75 1.00 20.12
CA LYS A 10 -6.10 1.24 19.65
C LYS A 10 -6.39 0.13 18.65
N ASP A 11 -7.46 -0.64 18.87
CA ASP A 11 -7.79 -1.78 18.01
C ASP A 11 -8.24 -1.24 16.66
N LEU A 12 -7.32 -1.24 15.70
CA LEU A 12 -7.62 -1.04 14.29
C LEU A 12 -7.84 -2.42 13.69
N LYS A 13 -9.02 -2.65 13.09
CA LYS A 13 -9.22 -3.86 12.32
C LYS A 13 -8.51 -3.66 10.97
N VAL A 14 -7.46 -4.45 10.76
CA VAL A 14 -6.69 -4.46 9.51
C VAL A 14 -7.01 -5.74 8.75
N GLU A 15 -7.37 -5.59 7.47
CA GLU A 15 -7.62 -6.68 6.55
C GLU A 15 -6.66 -6.55 5.37
N VAL A 16 -5.75 -7.51 5.21
CA VAL A 16 -4.86 -7.56 4.04
C VAL A 16 -5.69 -8.05 2.86
N LEU A 17 -5.83 -7.20 1.84
CA LEU A 17 -6.57 -7.50 0.63
C LEU A 17 -5.68 -8.25 -0.37
N GLU A 18 -4.51 -7.67 -0.67
CA GLU A 18 -3.56 -8.21 -1.64
C GLU A 18 -2.11 -7.95 -1.21
N SER A 19 -1.20 -8.80 -1.65
CA SER A 19 0.22 -8.69 -1.39
C SER A 19 1.00 -9.13 -2.62
N HIS A 20 1.81 -8.24 -3.18
CA HIS A 20 2.58 -8.47 -4.39
C HIS A 20 4.08 -8.45 -4.08
N SER A 21 4.79 -9.52 -4.43
CA SER A 21 6.26 -9.52 -4.41
C SER A 21 6.78 -8.86 -5.69
N VAL A 22 7.64 -7.86 -5.52
CA VAL A 22 8.17 -7.06 -6.63
C VAL A 22 9.54 -7.60 -7.03
N GLY A 23 9.70 -7.90 -8.31
CA GLY A 23 10.97 -8.40 -8.85
C GLY A 23 12.08 -7.34 -8.76
N ALA A 24 13.33 -7.76 -8.58
CA ALA A 24 14.47 -6.85 -8.40
C ALA A 24 14.73 -5.89 -9.59
N LYS A 25 14.13 -6.13 -10.75
CA LYS A 25 14.23 -5.30 -11.96
C LYS A 25 12.91 -4.61 -12.34
N ALA A 26 11.88 -4.74 -11.49
CA ALA A 26 10.61 -4.08 -11.71
C ALA A 26 10.75 -2.58 -11.43
N THR A 27 10.05 -1.77 -12.23
CA THR A 27 9.82 -0.37 -11.91
C THR A 27 8.48 -0.26 -11.17
N VAL A 28 8.47 0.51 -10.09
CA VAL A 28 7.26 0.83 -9.34
C VAL A 28 7.06 2.33 -9.43
N SER A 29 5.84 2.73 -9.76
CA SER A 29 5.43 4.12 -9.73
C SER A 29 4.12 4.28 -8.95
N LEU A 30 3.99 5.42 -8.28
CA LEU A 30 2.85 5.75 -7.45
C LEU A 30 2.51 7.23 -7.65
N ASN A 31 1.33 7.54 -8.21
CA ASN A 31 0.92 8.90 -8.56
C ASN A 31 2.05 9.70 -9.25
N GLU A 32 2.58 9.15 -10.35
CA GLU A 32 3.66 9.73 -11.17
C GLU A 32 5.06 9.80 -10.49
N VAL A 33 5.17 9.44 -9.20
CA VAL A 33 6.46 9.28 -8.53
C VAL A 33 7.04 7.91 -8.85
N ILE A 34 8.18 7.90 -9.54
CA ILE A 34 8.89 6.68 -9.92
C ILE A 34 9.96 6.36 -8.87
N PHE A 35 9.91 5.16 -8.31
CA PHE A 35 10.94 4.66 -7.41
C PHE A 35 12.11 4.07 -8.21
N LYS A 36 13.32 4.14 -7.63
CA LYS A 36 14.50 3.51 -8.24
C LYS A 36 14.25 2.01 -8.43
N GLU A 37 14.65 1.49 -9.59
CA GLU A 37 14.57 0.05 -9.89
C GLU A 37 15.18 -0.80 -8.77
N GLY A 38 14.46 -1.86 -8.38
CA GLY A 38 14.88 -2.80 -7.34
C GLY A 38 14.82 -2.28 -5.90
N LEU A 39 14.37 -1.03 -5.69
CA LEU A 39 14.19 -0.48 -4.35
C LEU A 39 12.97 -1.08 -3.65
N ILE A 40 11.85 -1.16 -4.36
CA ILE A 40 10.61 -1.74 -3.84
C ILE A 40 10.68 -3.24 -4.02
N SER A 41 10.50 -3.99 -2.94
CA SER A 41 10.50 -5.46 -2.93
C SER A 41 9.12 -6.05 -2.69
N LYS A 42 8.20 -5.29 -2.10
CA LYS A 42 6.83 -5.75 -1.80
C LYS A 42 5.86 -4.58 -1.78
N ILE A 43 4.63 -4.83 -2.21
CA ILE A 43 3.50 -3.92 -2.16
C ILE A 43 2.36 -4.64 -1.44
N ASP A 44 1.87 -4.09 -0.33
CA ASP A 44 0.68 -4.60 0.36
C ASP A 44 -0.48 -3.63 0.24
N PHE A 45 -1.68 -4.19 0.07
CA PHE A 45 -2.94 -3.48 0.10
C PHE A 45 -3.70 -3.91 1.34
N GLU A 46 -3.97 -2.96 2.21
CA GLU A 46 -4.62 -3.19 3.49
C GLU A 46 -5.84 -2.29 3.62
N LYS A 47 -6.95 -2.86 4.07
CA LYS A 47 -8.11 -2.08 4.50
C LYS A 47 -8.05 -1.89 6.01
N HIS A 48 -7.97 -0.65 6.46
CA HIS A 48 -8.02 -0.31 7.88
C HIS A 48 -9.41 0.20 8.18
N ILE A 49 -10.09 -0.42 9.14
CA ILE A 49 -11.41 0.00 9.62
C ILE A 49 -11.22 0.67 10.98
N PHE A 50 -11.60 1.94 11.05
CA PHE A 50 -11.49 2.78 12.24
C PHE A 50 -12.70 2.59 13.17
N GLU A 51 -12.59 3.07 14.41
CA GLU A 51 -13.64 2.92 15.44
C GLU A 51 -14.98 3.58 15.07
N ASP A 52 -14.96 4.61 14.23
CA ASP A 52 -16.16 5.28 13.72
C ASP A 52 -16.83 4.52 12.56
N GLY A 53 -16.30 3.35 12.20
CA GLY A 53 -16.75 2.53 11.09
C GLY A 53 -16.27 3.00 9.73
N SER A 54 -15.53 4.12 9.65
CA SER A 54 -14.88 4.52 8.41
C SER A 54 -13.78 3.53 8.03
N GLY A 55 -13.57 3.36 6.73
CA GLY A 55 -12.50 2.52 6.20
C GLY A 55 -11.58 3.34 5.31
N GLY A 56 -10.28 3.03 5.34
CA GLY A 56 -9.31 3.53 4.38
C GLY A 56 -8.53 2.40 3.74
N LEU A 57 -8.19 2.54 2.47
CA LEU A 57 -7.21 1.70 1.79
C LEU A 57 -5.81 2.23 2.05
N PHE A 58 -4.93 1.33 2.43
CA PHE A 58 -3.53 1.57 2.76
C PHE A 58 -2.68 0.80 1.76
N ILE A 59 -1.92 1.53 0.97
CA ILE A 59 -1.00 0.97 -0.03
C ILE A 59 0.40 1.11 0.54
N ASN A 60 0.95 0.01 1.01
CA ASN A 60 2.21 -0.07 1.73
C ASN A 60 3.33 -0.54 0.80
N LEU A 61 4.36 0.29 0.63
CA LEU A 61 5.54 -0.01 -0.16
C LEU A 61 6.71 -0.38 0.75
N TYR A 62 7.34 -1.51 0.49
CA TYR A 62 8.42 -2.04 1.33
C TYR A 62 9.74 -2.14 0.57
N MET A 63 10.83 -1.85 1.29
CA MET A 63 12.20 -2.20 0.94
C MET A 63 12.70 -3.29 1.91
N GLY A 64 12.70 -4.54 1.45
CA GLY A 64 12.84 -5.71 2.32
C GLY A 64 11.68 -5.78 3.32
N ASN A 65 12.00 -5.74 4.62
CA ASN A 65 11.01 -5.72 5.71
C ASN A 65 10.71 -4.30 6.22
N LEU A 66 11.30 -3.27 5.61
CA LEU A 66 11.09 -1.89 6.02
C LEU A 66 9.97 -1.27 5.20
N LEU A 67 8.93 -0.79 5.88
CA LEU A 67 7.90 0.05 5.29
C LEU A 67 8.52 1.41 4.99
N ILE A 68 8.59 1.79 3.71
CA ILE A 68 9.23 3.04 3.29
C ILE A 68 8.22 4.12 2.90
N ALA A 69 7.02 3.70 2.48
CA ALA A 69 5.93 4.62 2.15
C ALA A 69 4.59 3.93 2.35
N THR A 70 3.63 4.72 2.81
CA THR A 70 2.22 4.33 2.88
C THR A 70 1.42 5.43 2.20
N VAL A 71 0.56 5.04 1.26
CA VAL A 71 -0.50 5.90 0.76
C VAL A 71 -1.78 5.52 1.45
N VAL A 72 -2.43 6.50 2.06
CA VAL A 72 -3.74 6.35 2.69
C VAL A 72 -4.75 7.05 1.80
N THR A 73 -5.80 6.32 1.42
CA THR A 73 -6.83 6.83 0.54
C THR A 73 -8.19 6.23 0.89
N ASN A 74 -9.25 7.01 0.66
CA ASN A 74 -10.63 6.53 0.69
C ASN A 74 -11.20 6.34 -0.72
N ASP A 75 -10.46 6.72 -1.75
CA ASP A 75 -10.80 6.51 -3.15
C ASP A 75 -10.47 5.05 -3.55
N ASP A 76 -11.17 4.53 -4.55
CA ASP A 76 -10.85 3.25 -5.19
C ASP A 76 -9.58 3.38 -6.05
N TYR A 77 -8.73 2.36 -6.03
CA TYR A 77 -7.46 2.31 -6.77
C TYR A 77 -7.36 1.02 -7.59
N VAL A 78 -6.74 1.14 -8.77
CA VAL A 78 -6.45 0.02 -9.66
C VAL A 78 -4.95 -0.20 -9.71
N ILE A 79 -4.57 -1.48 -9.70
CA ILE A 79 -3.20 -1.91 -9.96
C ILE A 79 -3.18 -2.43 -11.39
N GLU A 80 -2.45 -1.73 -12.24
CA GLU A 80 -2.10 -2.25 -13.54
C GLU A 80 -0.78 -3.01 -13.42
N LYS A 81 -0.81 -4.25 -13.89
CA LYS A 81 0.36 -5.10 -13.98
C LYS A 81 0.64 -5.38 -15.44
N GLU A 82 1.80 -4.94 -15.91
CA GLU A 82 2.27 -5.34 -17.23
C GLU A 82 3.13 -6.60 -17.08
N ASP A 83 2.57 -7.74 -17.49
CA ASP A 83 3.24 -9.05 -17.48
C ASP A 83 4.23 -9.17 -18.65
N CYS A 84 5.28 -8.34 -18.61
CA CYS A 84 6.45 -8.49 -19.46
C CYS A 84 7.58 -9.23 -18.72
N LYS A 85 8.76 -9.38 -19.35
CA LYS A 85 9.92 -10.08 -18.76
C LYS A 85 10.31 -9.55 -17.37
N TYR A 86 9.93 -8.32 -17.03
CA TYR A 86 10.07 -7.70 -15.72
C TYR A 86 8.72 -7.06 -15.32
N PRO A 87 7.92 -7.70 -14.46
CA PRO A 87 6.56 -7.22 -14.18
C PRO A 87 6.64 -5.82 -13.58
N SER A 88 5.99 -4.88 -14.24
CA SER A 88 5.94 -3.48 -13.81
C SER A 88 4.56 -3.19 -13.22
N TYR A 89 4.54 -2.35 -12.19
CA TYR A 89 3.35 -2.09 -11.39
C TYR A 89 3.04 -0.59 -11.42
N TRP A 90 1.82 -0.26 -11.85
CA TRP A 90 1.29 1.10 -11.80
C TRP A 90 0.07 1.12 -10.90
N ILE A 91 0.14 1.97 -9.87
CA ILE A 91 -0.94 2.17 -8.93
C ILE A 91 -1.56 3.53 -9.24
N ARG A 92 -2.80 3.51 -9.76
CA ARG A 92 -3.55 4.72 -10.14
C ARG A 92 -4.93 4.72 -9.53
N LYS A 93 -5.55 5.91 -9.44
CA LYS A 93 -6.97 6.02 -9.06
C LYS A 93 -7.84 5.27 -10.06
N ALA A 94 -8.88 4.61 -9.56
CA ALA A 94 -9.91 4.01 -10.39
C ALA A 94 -10.70 5.11 -11.11
N GLU A 95 -10.98 4.89 -12.39
CA GLU A 95 -11.86 5.69 -13.22
C GLU A 95 -13.25 5.03 -13.29
N GLU A 96 -14.24 5.77 -13.78
CA GLU A 96 -15.67 5.37 -13.82
C GLU A 96 -15.94 4.09 -14.65
N TYR A 97 -14.94 3.54 -15.33
CA TYR A 97 -15.05 2.36 -16.19
C TYR A 97 -14.15 1.19 -15.75
N ASP A 98 -13.48 1.27 -14.60
CA ASP A 98 -12.60 0.21 -14.10
C ASP A 98 -13.36 -0.92 -13.34
N TYR A 99 -14.69 -0.89 -13.34
CA TYR A 99 -15.57 -1.87 -12.66
C TYR A 99 -15.83 -3.14 -13.47
#